data_AF-A0A7K0A5G8-F1
#
_entry.id   AF-A0A7K0A5G8-F1
#
_cell.length_a   1.000
_cell.length_b   1.000
_cell.length_c   1.000
_cell.angle_alpha   90.00
_cell.angle_beta   90.00
_cell.angle_gamma   90.00
#
_symmetry.space_group_name_H-M   'P 1'
#
loop_
_entity.id
_entity.type
_entity.pdbx_description
1 polymer ?
#
loop_
_entity_poly.entity_id
_entity_poly.type
_entity_poly.pdbx_seq_one_letter_code
_entity_poly.pdbx_strand_id
1 'polypeptide(L)'
;MSPTPWNRRHPALVPYTSDHHHGLAESRRLKLAAGGGAAERVAAASRFCAFFREDAARHFADEEAHLLPALMDKGLAERAMMVTILEEHIELRELVDELARGARAGDVDAHLMRKVAGAFGAHIRLEERRLFPMLQRIAPAVLDSIA
;
A
#
# COMPACT_ATOMS: atom_id res chain seq x y z
N MET A 1 12.21 -17.40 -27.56
CA MET A 1 12.70 -16.10 -27.04
C MET A 1 12.67 -16.18 -25.53
N SER A 2 13.82 -16.24 -24.88
CA SER A 2 13.90 -16.16 -23.41
C SER A 2 13.54 -14.73 -22.97
N PRO A 3 12.80 -14.52 -21.88
CA PRO A 3 12.46 -13.18 -21.43
C PRO A 3 13.73 -12.42 -21.04
N THR A 4 13.84 -11.16 -21.44
CA THR A 4 14.95 -10.28 -21.06
C THR A 4 14.97 -10.08 -19.54
N PRO A 5 16.13 -10.13 -18.86
CA PRO A 5 16.24 -10.10 -17.40
C PRO A 5 15.66 -8.85 -16.72
N TRP A 6 15.41 -7.78 -17.48
CA TRP A 6 14.85 -6.52 -16.95
C TRP A 6 13.37 -6.60 -16.53
N ASN A 7 12.61 -7.61 -17.00
CA ASN A 7 11.17 -7.68 -16.78
C ASN A 7 10.76 -8.51 -15.56
N ARG A 8 11.73 -9.00 -14.77
CA ARG A 8 11.45 -9.73 -13.52
C ARG A 8 11.57 -8.78 -12.35
N ARG A 9 10.65 -8.88 -11.39
CA ARG A 9 10.74 -8.19 -10.10
C ARG A 9 12.05 -8.59 -9.42
N HIS A 10 12.81 -7.61 -8.92
CA HIS A 10 14.03 -7.87 -8.16
C HIS A 10 13.71 -8.73 -6.93
N PRO A 11 14.55 -9.72 -6.57
CA PRO A 11 14.27 -10.62 -5.44
C PRO A 11 13.83 -9.91 -4.16
N ALA A 12 14.56 -8.86 -3.75
CA ALA A 12 14.21 -8.02 -2.60
C ALA A 12 12.81 -7.39 -2.62
N LEU A 13 12.24 -7.16 -3.81
CA LEU A 13 10.92 -6.55 -3.96
C LEU A 13 9.80 -7.58 -4.06
N VAL A 14 10.12 -8.88 -4.18
CA VAL A 14 9.11 -9.95 -4.26
C VAL A 14 8.27 -10.05 -2.98
N PRO A 15 8.85 -9.97 -1.76
CA PRO A 15 8.06 -9.95 -0.52
C PRO A 15 7.06 -8.79 -0.50
N TYR A 16 7.49 -7.59 -0.87
CA TYR A 16 6.61 -6.41 -0.94
C TYR A 16 5.44 -6.63 -1.93
N THR A 17 5.74 -7.14 -3.13
CA THR A 17 4.68 -7.51 -4.09
C THR A 17 3.75 -8.61 -3.57
N SER A 18 4.24 -9.55 -2.75
CA SER A 18 3.40 -10.56 -2.11
C SER A 18 2.39 -9.92 -1.14
N ASP A 19 2.84 -8.99 -0.30
CA ASP A 19 1.98 -8.25 0.62
C ASP A 19 0.94 -7.42 -0.14
N HIS A 20 1.32 -6.82 -1.27
CA HIS A 20 0.41 -6.09 -2.16
C HIS A 20 -0.74 -6.95 -2.68
N HIS A 21 -0.51 -8.24 -2.98
CA HIS A 21 -1.59 -9.13 -3.39
C HIS A 21 -2.64 -9.30 -2.29
N HIS A 22 -2.20 -9.45 -1.04
CA HIS A 22 -3.10 -9.52 0.11
C HIS A 22 -3.83 -8.18 0.29
N GLY A 23 -3.11 -7.07 0.26
CA GLY A 23 -3.67 -5.72 0.37
C GLY A 23 -4.75 -5.40 -0.67
N LEU A 24 -4.55 -5.79 -1.93
CA LEU A 24 -5.54 -5.64 -2.99
C LEU A 24 -6.79 -6.48 -2.74
N ALA A 25 -6.63 -7.69 -2.19
CA ALA A 25 -7.74 -8.54 -1.83
C ALA A 25 -8.56 -7.94 -0.67
N GLU A 26 -7.91 -7.36 0.33
CA GLU A 26 -8.56 -6.66 1.43
C GLU A 26 -9.31 -5.40 0.97
N SER A 27 -8.66 -4.56 0.17
CA SER A 27 -9.28 -3.38 -0.45
C SER A 27 -10.52 -3.76 -1.26
N ARG A 28 -10.46 -4.83 -2.08
CA ARG A 28 -11.61 -5.31 -2.85
C ARG A 28 -12.77 -5.75 -1.95
N ARG A 29 -12.49 -6.48 -0.88
CA ARG A 29 -13.53 -6.93 0.07
C ARG A 29 -14.18 -5.74 0.78
N LEU A 30 -13.39 -4.77 1.24
CA LEU A 30 -13.90 -3.55 1.85
C LEU A 30 -14.81 -2.78 0.89
N LYS A 31 -14.39 -2.62 -0.37
CA LYS A 31 -15.17 -1.93 -1.40
C LYS A 31 -16.51 -2.60 -1.71
N LEU A 32 -16.54 -3.94 -1.74
CA LEU A 32 -17.77 -4.70 -1.98
C LEU A 32 -18.75 -4.57 -0.80
N ALA A 33 -18.26 -4.74 0.43
CA ALA A 33 -19.07 -4.63 1.64
C ALA A 33 -19.68 -3.24 1.83
N ALA A 34 -19.08 -2.19 1.25
CA ALA A 34 -19.66 -0.85 1.25
C ALA A 34 -21.04 -0.75 0.58
N GLY A 35 -21.42 -1.72 -0.27
CA GLY A 35 -22.77 -1.84 -0.84
C GLY A 35 -23.76 -2.62 0.04
N GLY A 36 -23.29 -3.22 1.13
CA GLY A 36 -24.05 -4.07 2.04
C GLY A 36 -24.75 -3.34 3.18
N GLY A 37 -25.38 -4.12 4.06
CA GLY A 37 -26.06 -3.62 5.26
C GLY A 37 -25.09 -3.16 6.35
N ALA A 38 -25.62 -2.49 7.39
CA ALA A 38 -24.79 -1.90 8.46
C ALA A 38 -23.87 -2.93 9.15
N ALA A 39 -24.40 -4.11 9.51
CA ALA A 39 -23.61 -5.17 10.14
C ALA A 39 -22.47 -5.68 9.25
N GLU A 40 -22.72 -5.83 7.95
CA GLU A 40 -21.70 -6.23 6.97
C GLU A 40 -20.60 -5.16 6.82
N ARG A 41 -20.99 -3.88 6.78
CA ARG A 41 -20.05 -2.75 6.73
C ARG A 41 -19.15 -2.71 7.95
N VAL A 42 -19.72 -2.83 9.15
CA VAL A 42 -18.97 -2.86 10.42
C VAL A 42 -18.00 -4.03 10.47
N ALA A 43 -18.45 -5.23 10.08
CA ALA A 43 -17.60 -6.42 10.06
C ALA A 43 -16.43 -6.27 9.08
N ALA A 44 -16.69 -5.81 7.86
CA ALA A 44 -15.67 -5.60 6.85
C ALA A 44 -14.67 -4.50 7.23
N ALA A 45 -15.15 -3.39 7.79
CA ALA A 45 -14.32 -2.30 8.29
C ALA A 45 -13.40 -2.77 9.43
N SER A 46 -13.94 -3.51 10.41
CA SER A 46 -13.17 -4.06 11.53
C SER A 46 -12.07 -5.01 11.04
N ARG A 47 -12.39 -5.88 10.07
CA ARG A 47 -11.44 -6.79 9.45
C ARG A 47 -10.33 -6.05 8.69
N PHE A 48 -10.68 -5.02 7.92
CA PHE A 48 -9.69 -4.20 7.22
C PHE A 48 -8.78 -3.45 8.21
N CYS A 49 -9.33 -2.89 9.28
CA CYS A 49 -8.54 -2.21 10.31
C CYS A 49 -7.58 -3.16 11.03
N ALA A 50 -7.98 -4.41 11.27
CA ALA A 50 -7.10 -5.43 11.84
C ALA A 50 -5.94 -5.77 10.90
N PHE A 51 -6.24 -6.09 9.64
CA PHE A 51 -5.23 -6.29 8.59
C PHE A 51 -4.27 -5.09 8.49
N PHE A 52 -4.81 -3.86 8.47
CA PHE A 52 -3.96 -2.69 8.30
C PHE A 52 -2.97 -2.53 9.46
N ARG A 53 -3.41 -2.78 10.69
CA ARG A 53 -2.56 -2.69 11.88
C ARG A 53 -1.53 -3.82 11.95
N GLU A 54 -1.89 -5.03 11.56
CA GLU A 54 -1.06 -6.23 11.72
C GLU A 54 -0.06 -6.39 10.56
N ASP A 55 -0.44 -5.97 9.35
CA ASP A 55 0.33 -6.20 8.13
C ASP A 55 0.70 -4.88 7.43
N ALA A 56 -0.29 -4.12 6.94
CA ALA A 56 -0.02 -2.98 6.04
C ALA A 56 0.82 -1.85 6.69
N ALA A 57 0.62 -1.58 7.98
CA ALA A 57 1.39 -0.56 8.70
C ALA A 57 2.87 -0.96 8.84
N ARG A 58 3.16 -2.25 9.01
CA ARG A 58 4.54 -2.78 9.03
C ARG A 58 5.15 -2.71 7.63
N HIS A 59 4.38 -3.08 6.61
CA HIS A 59 4.79 -2.95 5.22
C HIS A 59 5.23 -1.51 4.88
N PHE A 60 4.40 -0.51 5.21
CA PHE A 60 4.77 0.90 5.02
C PHE A 60 6.04 1.29 5.77
N ALA A 61 6.19 0.83 7.02
CA ALA A 61 7.39 1.10 7.80
C ALA A 61 8.65 0.50 7.15
N ASP A 62 8.55 -0.70 6.61
CA ASP A 62 9.66 -1.37 5.91
C ASP A 62 10.04 -0.62 4.62
N GLU A 63 9.07 -0.10 3.87
CA GLU A 63 9.33 0.73 2.69
C GLU A 63 9.99 2.06 3.06
N GLU A 64 9.45 2.74 4.08
CA GLU A 64 9.96 4.02 4.61
C GLU A 64 11.40 3.88 5.13
N ALA A 65 11.72 2.75 5.76
CA ALA A 65 13.04 2.49 6.34
C ALA A 65 14.08 2.04 5.30
N HIS A 66 13.67 1.29 4.27
CA HIS A 66 14.61 0.56 3.42
C HIS A 66 14.56 0.95 1.94
N LEU A 67 13.38 1.26 1.39
CA LEU A 67 13.22 1.56 -0.03
C LEU A 67 13.29 3.05 -0.33
N LEU A 68 12.51 3.85 0.39
CA LEU A 68 12.37 5.28 0.12
C LEU A 68 13.66 6.09 0.31
N PRO A 69 14.55 5.79 1.28
CA PRO A 69 15.82 6.52 1.42
C PRO A 69 16.70 6.46 0.17
N ALA A 70 16.59 5.41 -0.65
CA ALA A 70 17.34 5.26 -1.89
C ALA A 70 17.02 6.34 -2.94
N LEU A 71 15.90 7.05 -2.78
CA LEU A 71 15.44 8.12 -3.66
C LEU A 71 15.94 9.51 -3.23
N MET A 72 16.42 9.67 -1.99
CA MET A 72 16.72 10.98 -1.39
C MET A 72 17.79 11.76 -2.17
N ASP A 73 18.91 11.12 -2.48
CA ASP A 73 20.05 11.74 -3.16
C ASP A 73 19.96 11.66 -4.70
N LYS A 74 18.75 11.37 -5.23
CA LYS A 74 18.51 11.20 -6.67
C LYS A 74 17.96 12.49 -7.31
N GLY A 75 17.42 12.39 -8.52
CA GLY A 75 16.85 13.51 -9.26
C GLY A 75 15.57 14.07 -8.61
N LEU A 76 15.09 15.20 -9.14
CA LEU A 76 13.86 15.84 -8.65
C LEU A 76 12.64 14.91 -8.76
N ALA A 77 12.55 14.11 -9.84
CA ALA A 77 11.45 13.20 -10.07
C ALA A 77 11.42 12.05 -9.05
N GLU A 78 12.58 11.51 -8.68
CA GLU A 78 12.73 10.47 -7.68
C GLU A 78 12.37 10.99 -6.27
N ARG A 79 12.85 12.18 -5.90
CA ARG A 79 12.44 12.81 -4.63
C ARG A 79 10.95 13.10 -4.59
N ALA A 80 10.36 13.55 -5.70
CA ALA A 80 8.92 13.76 -5.79
C ALA A 80 8.13 12.45 -5.59
N MET A 81 8.59 11.33 -6.18
CA MET A 81 8.01 10.01 -5.94
C MET A 81 8.05 9.62 -4.46
N MET A 82 9.20 9.81 -3.80
CA MET A 82 9.34 9.57 -2.36
C MET A 82 8.33 10.37 -1.54
N VAL A 83 8.20 11.68 -1.81
CA VAL A 83 7.25 12.55 -1.11
C VAL A 83 5.81 12.08 -1.34
N THR A 84 5.44 11.77 -2.58
CA THR A 84 4.09 11.25 -2.89
C THR A 84 3.77 9.98 -2.11
N ILE A 85 4.69 9.02 -2.04
CA ILE A 85 4.46 7.78 -1.28
C ILE A 85 4.28 8.08 0.21
N LEU A 86 5.13 8.92 0.80
CA LEU A 86 5.01 9.34 2.20
C LEU A 86 3.69 10.07 2.50
N GLU A 87 3.22 10.92 1.58
CA GLU A 87 1.94 11.60 1.71
C GLU A 87 0.76 10.61 1.65
N GLU A 88 0.77 9.68 0.68
CA GLU A 88 -0.25 8.62 0.57
C GLU A 88 -0.27 7.72 1.82
N HIS A 89 0.90 7.41 2.37
CA HIS A 89 1.10 6.68 3.62
C HIS A 89 0.44 7.39 4.81
N ILE A 90 0.62 8.70 4.94
CA ILE A 90 0.01 9.50 6.01
C ILE A 90 -1.52 9.53 5.82
N GLU A 91 -2.00 9.86 4.61
CA GLU A 91 -3.43 9.92 4.32
C GLU A 91 -4.12 8.57 4.61
N LEU A 92 -3.50 7.45 4.24
CA LEU A 92 -4.06 6.12 4.46
C LEU A 92 -4.16 5.78 5.95
N ARG A 93 -3.18 6.17 6.77
CA ARG A 93 -3.26 6.00 8.24
C ARG A 93 -4.43 6.78 8.82
N GLU A 94 -4.61 8.03 8.40
CA GLU A 94 -5.72 8.89 8.86
C GLU A 94 -7.10 8.33 8.45
N LEU A 95 -7.23 7.88 7.20
CA LEU A 95 -8.47 7.28 6.69
C LEU A 95 -8.82 5.98 7.42
N VAL A 96 -7.83 5.15 7.73
CA VAL A 96 -8.06 3.91 8.48
C VAL A 96 -8.43 4.20 9.94
N ASP A 97 -7.85 5.22 10.55
CA ASP A 97 -8.25 5.65 11.90
C ASP A 97 -9.70 6.15 11.93
N GLU A 98 -10.14 6.87 10.90
CA GLU A 98 -11.54 7.26 10.73
C GLU A 98 -12.45 6.04 10.56
N LEU A 99 -12.06 5.10 9.69
CA LEU A 99 -12.79 3.85 9.47
C LEU A 99 -12.92 3.05 10.77
N ALA A 100 -11.86 3.00 11.58
CA ALA A 100 -11.84 2.31 12.86
C ALA A 100 -12.74 2.97 13.90
N ARG A 101 -12.88 4.31 13.89
CA ARG A 101 -13.83 5.02 14.76
C ARG A 101 -15.28 4.64 14.41
N GLY A 102 -15.63 4.64 13.12
CA GLY A 102 -16.96 4.20 12.67
C GLY A 102 -17.26 2.75 13.05
N ALA A 103 -16.28 1.85 12.85
CA ALA A 103 -16.44 0.44 13.20
C ALA A 103 -16.73 0.23 14.69
N ARG A 104 -16.02 0.95 15.58
CA ARG A 104 -16.27 0.92 17.04
C ARG A 104 -17.62 1.50 17.43
N ALA A 105 -18.09 2.53 16.71
CA ALA A 105 -19.40 3.13 16.93
C ALA A 105 -20.56 2.26 16.42
N GLY A 106 -20.28 1.20 15.66
CA GLY A 106 -21.31 0.35 15.05
C GLY A 106 -21.99 0.97 13.83
N ASP A 107 -21.47 2.10 13.32
CA ASP A 107 -21.95 2.76 12.11
C ASP A 107 -20.76 3.18 11.26
N VAL A 108 -20.68 2.61 10.06
CA VAL A 108 -19.61 2.86 9.10
C VAL A 108 -20.21 3.42 7.83
N ASP A 109 -19.74 4.62 7.46
CA ASP A 109 -20.11 5.26 6.21
C ASP A 109 -19.55 4.48 5.01
N ALA A 110 -20.45 4.13 4.09
CA ALA A 110 -20.13 3.46 2.86
C ALA A 110 -19.22 4.29 1.93
N HIS A 111 -19.31 5.63 1.97
CA HIS A 111 -18.44 6.49 1.18
C HIS A 111 -17.00 6.42 1.70
N LEU A 112 -16.79 6.54 3.02
CA LEU A 112 -15.49 6.33 3.65
C LEU A 112 -14.87 4.96 3.30
N MET A 113 -15.64 3.87 3.36
CA MET A 113 -15.14 2.54 2.97
C MET A 113 -14.62 2.50 1.53
N ARG A 114 -15.36 3.11 0.59
CA ARG A 114 -14.95 3.21 -0.82
C ARG A 114 -13.71 4.09 -0.99
N LYS A 115 -13.60 5.17 -0.21
CA LYS A 115 -12.44 6.06 -0.21
C LYS A 115 -11.19 5.30 0.25
N VAL A 116 -11.24 4.65 1.41
CA VAL A 116 -10.13 3.83 1.95
C VAL A 116 -9.71 2.76 0.94
N ALA A 117 -10.66 1.97 0.44
CA ALA A 117 -10.35 0.90 -0.52
C ALA A 117 -9.74 1.46 -1.82
N GLY A 118 -10.29 2.58 -2.32
CA GLY A 118 -9.82 3.25 -3.52
C GLY A 118 -8.38 3.76 -3.37
N ALA A 119 -8.11 4.51 -2.30
CA ALA A 119 -6.80 5.07 -1.99
C ALA A 119 -5.76 3.96 -1.81
N PHE A 120 -6.04 2.97 -0.96
CA PHE A 120 -5.10 1.89 -0.67
C PHE A 120 -4.76 1.06 -1.92
N GLY A 121 -5.76 0.78 -2.74
CA GLY A 121 -5.53 0.08 -4.00
C GLY A 121 -4.81 0.94 -5.05
N ALA A 122 -4.99 2.26 -5.05
CA ALA A 122 -4.29 3.18 -5.96
C ALA A 122 -2.82 3.30 -5.61
N HIS A 123 -2.53 3.43 -4.32
CA HIS A 123 -1.20 3.44 -3.72
C HIS A 123 -0.40 2.18 -4.11
N ILE A 124 -0.92 0.97 -3.83
CA ILE A 124 -0.27 -0.29 -4.26
C ILE A 124 0.04 -0.31 -5.76
N ARG A 125 -0.89 0.20 -6.60
CA ARG A 125 -0.66 0.23 -8.06
C ARG A 125 0.39 1.24 -8.46
N LEU A 126 0.51 2.36 -7.75
CA LEU A 126 1.57 3.34 -7.96
C LEU A 126 2.93 2.70 -7.70
N GLU A 127 3.06 1.96 -6.61
CA GLU A 127 4.30 1.33 -6.21
C GLU A 127 4.73 0.26 -7.21
N GLU A 128 3.83 -0.68 -7.49
CA GLU A 128 4.07 -1.79 -8.42
C GLU A 128 4.46 -1.31 -9.82
N ARG A 129 3.80 -0.25 -10.31
CA ARG A 129 3.95 0.22 -11.70
C ARG A 129 4.99 1.30 -11.87
N ARG A 130 5.37 2.02 -10.81
CA ARG A 130 6.27 3.18 -10.90
C ARG A 130 7.40 3.13 -9.88
N LEU A 131 7.13 3.02 -8.59
CA LEU A 131 8.18 3.03 -7.55
C LEU A 131 9.15 1.86 -7.74
N PHE A 132 8.65 0.62 -7.81
CA PHE A 132 9.50 -0.56 -7.88
C PHE A 132 10.33 -0.63 -9.16
N PRO A 133 9.77 -0.38 -10.38
CA PRO A 133 10.58 -0.25 -11.59
C PRO A 133 11.62 0.88 -11.51
N MET A 134 11.30 1.99 -10.84
CA MET A 134 12.24 3.09 -10.63
C MET A 134 13.41 2.64 -9.74
N LEU A 135 13.15 2.05 -8.58
CA LEU A 135 14.18 1.55 -7.66
C LEU A 135 15.10 0.53 -8.33
N GLN A 136 14.55 -0.43 -9.09
CA GLN A 136 15.33 -1.41 -9.85
C GLN A 136 16.30 -0.75 -10.85
N ARG A 137 15.91 0.37 -11.44
CA ARG A 137 16.73 1.09 -12.42
C ARG A 137 17.84 1.93 -11.77
N ILE A 138 17.55 2.57 -10.63
CA ILE A 138 18.41 3.63 -10.08
C ILE A 138 19.16 3.27 -8.80
N ALA A 139 18.74 2.20 -8.13
CA ALA A 139 19.24 1.77 -6.84
C ALA A 139 19.37 0.23 -6.72
N PRO A 140 19.88 -0.50 -7.74
CA PRO A 140 20.02 -1.96 -7.64
C PRO A 140 20.90 -2.38 -6.46
N ALA A 141 21.99 -1.66 -6.18
CA ALA A 141 22.86 -1.95 -5.04
C ALA A 141 22.16 -1.83 -3.68
N VAL A 142 21.16 -0.94 -3.55
CA VAL A 142 20.35 -0.87 -2.32
C VAL A 142 19.45 -2.10 -2.24
N LEU A 143 18.80 -2.47 -3.35
CA LEU A 143 17.96 -3.67 -3.39
C LEU A 143 18.76 -4.94 -3.10
N ASP A 144 20.01 -5.06 -3.55
CA ASP A 144 20.90 -6.18 -3.21
C ASP A 144 21.23 -6.24 -1.71
N SER A 145 21.31 -5.09 -1.04
CA SER A 145 21.65 -5.02 0.40
C SER A 145 20.51 -5.42 1.35
N ILE A 146 19.29 -5.49 0.84
CA ILE A 146 18.07 -5.83 1.61
C ILE A 146 17.40 -7.12 1.10
N ALA A 147 18.05 -7.82 0.15
CA ALA A 147 17.59 -9.07 -0.44
C ALA A 147 17.81 -10.29 0.47
#